data_AF-A0AAE0YPT0-F1
#
_entry.id   AF-A0AAE0YPT0-F1
#
_cell.length_a   1.000
_cell.length_b   1.000
_cell.length_c   1.000
_cell.angle_alpha   90.00
_cell.angle_beta   90.00
_cell.angle_gamma   90.00
#
_symmetry.space_group_name_H-M   'P 1'
#
loop_
_entity.id
_entity.type
_entity.pdbx_description
1 polymer ?
#
loop_
_entity_poly.entity_id
_entity_poly.type
_entity_poly.pdbx_seq_one_letter_code
_entity_poly.pdbx_strand_id
1 'polypeptide(L)'
;MDWSKCIVCQAETGKNFSCPAKSKRKDTGAGYETFIANIRLFEEAGCEDLPEWIKSAVKDAETLAINEGKWHSTCYSRFSRTKADRLAERKRKRESDAFDKTFTRVNSSNSNDPRGVTESTASTPGMFRGNMCFLCHEKGGRLHQVQTLELDRRLRDCVQDLQDQQLIAELNTSSDLVAREAKYHAKCLTALYNRHRDSEKARASDTSMSSASLALAELIAFMEESNVEDRSTVFRLADLSKLYEARVNQLRGQFPLQARAHSTHLKKRLLQNVPGLVAFNQGREVYLSYDEEVALTLKRQYNEEEDTESITMARLANSIRNDMFATSVSFTGQFDHETQIQSVPQRLLVLINMIINGPNIKDQAEPPNITQPVLTVAQLLMGNAYKQRRKTKRTPYPDICKEQTDATVHLCRDEGAFIDS
;
A
#
# COMPACT_ATOMS: atom_id res chain seq x y z
N MET A 1 25.93 -28.51 8.81
CA MET A 1 24.59 -28.01 8.40
C MET A 1 24.25 -28.69 7.09
N ASP A 2 23.04 -29.25 6.99
CA ASP A 2 22.56 -29.91 5.79
C ASP A 2 21.71 -28.93 4.97
N TRP A 3 22.21 -28.57 3.78
CA TRP A 3 21.58 -27.61 2.87
C TRP A 3 20.39 -28.20 2.10
N SER A 4 20.27 -29.53 2.08
CA SER A 4 19.10 -30.21 1.49
C SER A 4 17.84 -30.04 2.35
N LYS A 5 18.02 -29.71 3.65
CA LYS A 5 16.98 -29.55 4.66
C LYS A 5 16.68 -28.08 4.95
N CYS A 6 15.65 -27.83 5.77
CA CYS A 6 15.33 -26.47 6.19
C CYS A 6 16.49 -25.84 6.96
N ILE A 7 17.04 -24.73 6.48
CA ILE A 7 18.19 -24.05 7.08
C ILE A 7 17.94 -23.59 8.53
N VAL A 8 16.68 -23.37 8.88
CA VAL A 8 16.28 -22.88 10.20
C VAL A 8 16.11 -24.01 11.23
N CYS A 9 15.54 -25.15 10.84
CA CYS A 9 15.17 -26.23 11.77
C CYS A 9 15.84 -27.57 11.51
N GLN A 10 16.62 -27.69 10.44
CA GLN A 10 17.36 -28.89 10.02
C GLN A 10 16.51 -30.18 9.87
N ALA A 11 15.19 -30.02 9.75
CA ALA A 11 14.25 -31.12 9.56
C ALA A 11 13.74 -31.20 8.11
N GLU A 12 13.58 -32.42 7.62
CA GLU A 12 12.79 -32.76 6.43
C GLU A 12 11.34 -32.94 6.86
N THR A 13 10.62 -31.85 7.11
CA THR A 13 9.16 -31.97 7.23
C THR A 13 8.57 -31.97 5.82
N GLY A 14 7.59 -32.83 5.54
CA GLY A 14 6.90 -32.93 4.23
C GLY A 14 6.08 -31.70 3.82
N LYS A 15 6.43 -30.51 4.33
CA LYS A 15 5.83 -29.22 4.01
C LYS A 15 6.60 -28.56 2.86
N ASN A 16 5.88 -27.80 2.03
CA ASN A 16 6.44 -27.05 0.90
C ASN A 16 7.62 -26.16 1.36
N PHE A 17 8.80 -26.47 0.85
CA PHE A 17 10.00 -25.65 1.03
C PHE A 17 9.93 -24.42 0.12
N SER A 18 10.27 -23.25 0.66
CA SER A 18 10.54 -22.06 -0.14
C SER A 18 12.02 -21.97 -0.41
N CYS A 19 12.39 -21.82 -1.68
CA CYS A 19 13.76 -21.64 -2.15
C CYS A 19 13.81 -20.36 -3.00
N PRO A 20 14.32 -19.24 -2.46
CA PRO A 20 14.44 -17.99 -3.21
C PRO A 20 15.28 -18.06 -4.48
N ALA A 21 16.25 -19.00 -4.56
CA ALA A 21 17.03 -19.26 -5.77
C ALA A 21 16.19 -19.82 -6.94
N LYS A 22 15.06 -20.47 -6.64
CA LYS A 22 14.13 -21.06 -7.63
C LYS A 22 12.86 -20.23 -7.81
N SER A 23 12.88 -18.98 -7.35
CA SER A 23 11.76 -18.05 -7.49
C SER A 23 11.53 -17.69 -8.97
N LYS A 24 10.29 -17.76 -9.44
CA LYS A 24 9.90 -17.34 -10.81
C LYS A 24 9.85 -15.81 -11.00
N ARG A 25 10.23 -15.03 -9.98
CA ARG A 25 10.16 -13.57 -10.01
C ARG A 25 11.46 -12.96 -10.56
N LYS A 26 11.35 -11.74 -11.11
CA LYS A 26 12.44 -10.98 -11.75
C LYS A 26 13.58 -10.64 -10.77
N ASP A 27 13.29 -10.66 -9.47
CA ASP A 27 14.16 -10.48 -8.31
C ASP A 27 14.54 -11.84 -7.67
N THR A 28 15.09 -12.75 -8.48
CA THR A 28 15.52 -14.08 -8.00
C THR A 28 16.58 -13.92 -6.90
N GLY A 29 16.40 -14.58 -5.76
CA GLY A 29 17.34 -14.51 -4.63
C GLY A 29 17.11 -13.39 -3.60
N ALA A 30 16.24 -12.39 -3.85
CA ALA A 30 15.98 -11.29 -2.90
C ALA A 30 15.50 -11.74 -1.51
N GLY A 31 14.91 -12.94 -1.44
CA GLY A 31 14.52 -13.58 -0.17
C GLY A 31 15.70 -13.90 0.75
N TYR A 32 16.90 -14.16 0.21
CA TYR A 32 18.10 -14.42 1.01
C TYR A 32 18.61 -13.15 1.68
N GLU A 33 18.65 -12.04 0.95
CA GLU A 33 19.05 -10.73 1.52
C GLU A 33 18.14 -10.32 2.66
N THR A 34 16.82 -10.46 2.46
CA THR A 34 15.84 -10.15 3.50
C THR A 34 15.98 -11.06 4.73
N PHE A 35 16.28 -12.34 4.52
CA PHE A 35 16.48 -13.29 5.61
C PHE A 35 17.72 -12.93 6.42
N ILE A 36 18.87 -12.69 5.78
CA ILE A 36 20.12 -12.29 6.44
C ILE A 36 19.97 -10.98 7.20
N ALA A 37 19.33 -9.98 6.59
CA ALA A 37 19.06 -8.71 7.24
C ALA A 37 18.23 -8.90 8.52
N ASN A 38 17.21 -9.76 8.49
CA ASN A 38 16.43 -10.05 9.69
C ASN A 38 17.26 -10.78 10.74
N ILE A 39 18.07 -11.78 10.37
CA ILE A 39 18.92 -12.52 11.33
C ILE A 39 19.87 -11.58 12.06
N ARG A 40 20.49 -10.62 11.36
CA ARG A 40 21.34 -9.60 11.98
C ARG A 40 20.59 -8.75 13.01
N LEU A 41 19.35 -8.35 12.70
CA LEU A 41 18.51 -7.63 13.66
C LEU A 41 18.19 -8.48 14.90
N PHE A 42 18.04 -9.80 14.77
CA PHE A 42 17.85 -10.70 15.91
C PHE A 42 19.13 -10.86 16.75
N GLU A 43 20.31 -10.85 16.13
CA GLU A 43 21.61 -10.86 16.82
C GLU A 43 21.83 -9.55 17.60
N GLU A 44 21.61 -8.40 16.98
CA GLU A 44 21.72 -7.08 17.62
C GLU A 44 20.70 -6.92 18.78
N ALA A 45 19.50 -7.49 18.62
CA ALA A 45 18.48 -7.52 19.65
C ALA A 45 18.79 -8.50 20.80
N GLY A 46 19.86 -9.30 20.70
CA GLY A 46 20.31 -10.21 21.77
C GLY A 46 19.43 -11.46 21.93
N CYS A 47 18.92 -12.02 20.83
CA CYS A 47 18.11 -13.23 20.88
C CYS A 47 18.96 -14.47 21.22
N GLU A 48 18.77 -15.03 22.42
CA GLU A 48 19.45 -16.26 22.87
C GLU A 48 18.95 -17.52 22.14
N ASP A 49 17.72 -17.50 21.60
CA ASP A 49 17.08 -18.64 20.91
C ASP A 49 17.54 -18.85 19.45
N LEU A 50 18.55 -18.11 18.98
CA LEU A 50 19.06 -18.29 17.61
C LEU A 50 20.00 -19.51 17.56
N PRO A 51 19.66 -20.56 16.77
CA PRO A 51 20.48 -21.76 16.71
C PRO A 51 21.91 -21.49 16.26
N GLU A 52 22.87 -22.14 16.92
CA GLU A 52 24.30 -21.87 16.75
C GLU A 52 24.80 -22.17 15.33
N TRP A 53 24.20 -23.16 14.65
CA TRP A 53 24.52 -23.45 13.25
C TRP A 53 24.05 -22.36 12.28
N ILE A 54 23.03 -21.57 12.62
CA ILE A 54 22.60 -20.43 11.79
C ILE A 54 23.66 -19.33 11.90
N LYS A 55 24.14 -19.04 13.11
CA LYS A 55 25.21 -18.05 13.35
C LYS A 55 26.52 -18.43 12.64
N SER A 56 26.86 -19.72 12.63
CA SER A 56 28.13 -20.18 12.08
C SER A 56 28.13 -20.40 10.56
N ALA A 57 27.03 -20.90 10.00
CA ALA A 57 26.97 -21.36 8.61
C ALA A 57 26.23 -20.42 7.65
N VAL A 58 25.47 -19.46 8.16
CA VAL A 58 24.68 -18.51 7.36
C VAL A 58 25.21 -17.09 7.59
N LYS A 59 26.28 -16.72 6.87
CA LYS A 59 27.00 -15.44 7.08
C LYS A 59 26.50 -14.32 6.17
N ASP A 60 26.15 -14.66 4.93
CA ASP A 60 25.77 -13.73 3.87
C ASP A 60 24.74 -14.35 2.91
N ALA A 61 24.15 -13.51 2.06
CA ALA A 61 23.16 -13.96 1.09
C ALA A 61 23.78 -14.82 -0.03
N GLU A 62 25.08 -14.63 -0.30
CA GLU A 62 25.84 -15.36 -1.32
C GLU A 62 26.04 -16.82 -0.94
N THR A 63 26.40 -17.12 0.31
CA THR A 63 26.49 -18.51 0.81
C THR A 63 25.15 -19.23 0.77
N LEU A 64 24.04 -18.52 1.00
CA LEU A 64 22.69 -19.08 0.87
C LEU A 64 22.30 -19.33 -0.59
N ALA A 65 22.73 -18.46 -1.51
CA ALA A 65 22.46 -18.60 -2.94
C ALA A 65 23.24 -19.78 -3.55
N ILE A 66 24.55 -19.89 -3.24
CA ILE A 66 25.43 -20.97 -3.72
C ILE A 66 24.94 -22.34 -3.27
N ASN A 67 24.46 -22.45 -2.02
CA ASN A 67 24.00 -23.71 -1.45
C ASN A 67 22.49 -23.96 -1.63
N GLU A 68 21.80 -23.16 -2.45
CA GLU A 68 20.35 -23.22 -2.68
C GLU A 68 19.51 -23.35 -1.39
N GLY A 69 19.84 -22.57 -0.35
CA GLY A 69 19.24 -22.70 0.97
C GLY A 69 17.71 -22.70 0.96
N LYS A 70 17.10 -23.67 1.66
CA LYS A 70 15.64 -23.85 1.70
C LYS A 70 15.10 -23.63 3.10
N TRP A 71 13.86 -23.16 3.21
CA TRP A 71 13.19 -23.06 4.50
C TRP A 71 11.69 -23.30 4.41
N HIS A 72 11.09 -23.71 5.52
CA HIS A 72 9.63 -23.68 5.65
C HIS A 72 9.13 -22.25 5.81
N SER A 73 7.96 -21.93 5.25
CA SER A 73 7.33 -20.62 5.45
C SER A 73 7.15 -20.28 6.93
N THR A 74 6.77 -21.27 7.75
CA THR A 74 6.58 -21.09 9.20
C THR A 74 7.90 -20.81 9.92
N CYS A 75 8.99 -21.43 9.48
CA CYS A 75 10.32 -21.19 10.04
C CYS A 75 10.83 -19.80 9.68
N TYR A 76 10.63 -19.36 8.44
CA TYR A 76 10.95 -18.00 8.01
C TYR A 76 10.15 -16.94 8.79
N SER A 77 8.84 -17.16 8.99
CA SER A 77 7.98 -16.25 9.75
C SER A 77 8.34 -16.13 11.24
N ARG A 78 9.20 -16.99 11.79
CA ARG A 78 9.74 -16.80 13.15
C ARG A 78 10.76 -15.66 13.19
N PHE A 79 11.49 -15.45 12.10
CA PHE A 79 12.52 -14.43 11.95
C PHE A 79 12.03 -13.27 11.07
N SER A 80 10.79 -12.82 11.27
CA SER A 80 10.25 -11.66 10.56
C SER A 80 10.73 -10.35 11.17
N ARG A 81 10.90 -9.32 10.35
CA ARG A 81 11.25 -7.95 10.76
C ARG A 81 10.37 -7.43 11.91
N THR A 82 9.06 -7.60 11.81
CA THR A 82 8.10 -7.20 12.86
C THR A 82 8.34 -7.85 14.23
N LYS A 83 8.93 -9.05 14.26
CA LYS A 83 9.30 -9.74 15.50
C LYS A 83 10.65 -9.26 16.03
N ALA A 84 11.60 -8.96 15.14
CA ALA A 84 12.87 -8.33 15.49
C ALA A 84 12.63 -6.94 16.13
N ASP A 85 11.78 -6.11 15.51
CA ASP A 85 11.43 -4.77 16.02
C ASP A 85 10.81 -4.84 17.41
N ARG A 86 9.90 -5.81 17.65
CA ARG A 86 9.30 -6.04 18.98
C ARG A 86 10.31 -6.49 20.02
N LEU A 87 11.33 -7.26 19.63
CA LEU A 87 12.39 -7.70 20.54
C LEU A 87 13.33 -6.54 20.89
N ALA A 88 13.72 -5.74 19.89
CA ALA A 88 14.51 -4.52 20.08
C ALA A 88 13.78 -3.50 20.97
N GLU A 89 12.47 -3.31 20.78
CA GLU A 89 11.66 -2.43 21.61
C GLU A 89 11.58 -2.91 23.08
N ARG A 90 11.45 -4.23 23.30
CA ARG A 90 11.52 -4.80 24.65
C ARG A 90 12.87 -4.58 25.31
N LYS A 91 13.97 -4.62 24.54
CA LYS A 91 15.33 -4.35 25.03
C LYS A 91 15.49 -2.86 25.38
N ARG A 92 15.08 -1.95 24.50
CA ARG A 92 15.08 -0.49 24.76
C ARG A 92 14.27 -0.12 25.98
N LYS A 93 13.10 -0.72 26.16
CA LYS A 93 12.28 -0.50 27.36
C LYS A 93 12.98 -1.01 28.62
N ARG A 94 13.61 -2.19 28.58
CA ARG A 94 14.40 -2.73 29.72
C ARG A 94 15.62 -1.86 30.05
N GLU A 95 16.27 -1.26 29.06
CA GLU A 95 17.42 -0.36 29.22
C GLU A 95 16.98 1.02 29.74
N SER A 96 15.85 1.55 29.27
CA SER A 96 15.22 2.76 29.80
C SER A 96 14.79 2.57 31.26
N ASP A 97 14.19 1.42 31.59
CA ASP A 97 13.81 1.03 32.96
C ASP A 97 15.04 0.67 33.84
N ALA A 98 16.25 0.61 33.27
CA ALA A 98 17.49 0.42 34.00
C ALA A 98 18.18 1.75 34.36
N PHE A 99 17.99 2.80 33.57
CA PHE A 99 18.47 4.16 33.87
C PHE A 99 17.65 4.83 35.00
N ASP A 100 16.36 4.52 35.08
CA ASP A 100 15.46 5.05 36.13
C ASP A 100 15.62 4.34 37.50
N LYS A 101 16.49 3.32 37.58
CA LYS A 101 16.79 2.58 38.83
C LYS A 101 17.90 3.18 39.67
N THR A 102 18.37 4.39 39.35
CA THR A 102 19.30 5.12 40.24
C THR A 102 18.58 5.70 41.47
N PHE A 103 17.25 5.65 41.51
CA PHE A 103 16.48 5.81 42.74
C PHE A 103 15.63 4.56 42.95
N THR A 104 15.86 3.88 44.08
CA THR A 104 15.11 2.72 44.60
C THR A 104 15.33 1.36 43.92
N ARG A 105 16.43 0.69 44.29
CA ARG A 105 16.35 -0.74 44.67
C ARG A 105 17.51 -1.17 45.57
N VAL A 106 17.25 -1.29 46.88
CA VAL A 106 18.02 -2.20 47.73
C VAL A 106 17.46 -3.61 47.48
N ASN A 107 18.31 -4.50 46.98
CA ASN A 107 18.10 -5.94 47.06
C ASN A 107 18.10 -6.33 48.55
N SER A 108 16.96 -6.79 49.07
CA SER A 108 16.98 -7.64 50.27
C SER A 108 16.88 -9.09 49.82
N SER A 109 18.05 -9.72 49.88
CA SER A 109 18.27 -11.15 49.84
C SER A 109 17.34 -11.88 50.80
N ASN A 110 16.89 -13.06 50.35
CA ASN A 110 16.26 -14.08 51.19
C ASN A 110 17.02 -14.25 52.53
N SER A 111 16.29 -14.20 53.64
CA SER A 111 16.59 -14.99 54.82
C SER A 111 15.43 -15.96 55.04
N ASN A 112 15.75 -17.25 54.96
CA ASN A 112 14.94 -18.29 55.56
C ASN A 112 15.16 -18.21 57.08
N ASP A 113 14.10 -18.09 57.86
CA ASP A 113 14.08 -18.61 59.23
C ASP A 113 12.68 -19.14 59.57
N PRO A 114 12.54 -20.42 59.94
CA PRO A 114 11.31 -20.97 60.48
C PRO A 114 11.40 -20.99 62.01
N ARG A 115 10.66 -20.15 62.72
CA ARG A 115 10.28 -20.40 64.11
C ARG A 115 9.05 -19.61 64.51
N GLY A 116 8.12 -20.34 65.10
CA GLY A 116 6.75 -19.90 65.34
C GLY A 116 6.59 -18.93 66.49
N VAL A 117 5.40 -18.34 66.51
CA VAL A 117 4.76 -17.84 67.73
C VAL A 117 3.31 -18.32 67.66
N THR A 118 2.97 -19.18 68.63
CA THR A 118 1.60 -19.45 69.04
C THR A 118 1.00 -18.20 69.64
N GLU A 119 -0.17 -17.76 69.16
CA GLU A 119 -1.05 -16.94 70.00
C GLU A 119 -2.52 -17.28 69.74
N SER A 120 -3.19 -17.51 70.87
CA SER A 120 -4.54 -18.05 71.01
C SER A 120 -5.59 -16.93 70.98
N THR A 121 -6.75 -17.27 70.43
CA THR A 121 -8.09 -16.83 70.84
C THR A 121 -8.36 -15.32 71.02
N ALA A 122 -8.96 -14.71 69.99
CA ALA A 122 -10.14 -13.85 70.15
C ALA A 122 -10.91 -13.81 68.83
N SER A 123 -12.15 -14.30 68.85
CA SER A 123 -13.05 -14.31 67.71
C SER A 123 -13.62 -12.92 67.47
N THR A 124 -12.97 -12.12 66.63
CA THR A 124 -13.57 -10.93 66.01
C THR A 124 -13.89 -11.25 64.54
N PRO A 125 -15.16 -11.26 64.12
CA PRO A 125 -15.51 -11.39 62.71
C PRO A 125 -15.17 -10.07 62.01
N GLY A 126 -14.12 -10.07 61.19
CA GLY A 126 -13.75 -8.90 60.37
C GLY A 126 -12.27 -8.62 60.20
N MET A 127 -11.36 -9.34 60.86
CA MET A 127 -9.90 -9.22 60.61
C MET A 127 -9.45 -10.28 59.61
N PHE A 128 -8.76 -9.87 58.53
CA PHE A 128 -8.10 -10.80 57.61
C PHE A 128 -7.09 -11.62 58.43
N ARG A 129 -7.41 -12.88 58.72
CA ARG A 129 -6.55 -13.75 59.52
C ARG A 129 -5.21 -13.90 58.80
N GLY A 130 -4.12 -13.60 59.52
CA GLY A 130 -2.76 -13.67 58.99
C GLY A 130 -2.52 -14.98 58.22
N ASN A 131 -2.12 -14.84 56.96
CA ASN A 131 -1.82 -15.91 55.99
C ASN A 131 -3.00 -16.57 55.25
N MET A 132 -4.09 -15.83 54.99
CA MET A 132 -5.09 -16.23 53.99
C MET A 132 -5.03 -15.34 52.76
N CYS A 133 -5.29 -15.90 51.58
CA CYS A 133 -5.53 -15.13 50.37
C CYS A 133 -6.94 -14.52 50.42
N PHE A 134 -7.10 -13.21 50.27
CA PHE A 134 -8.43 -12.58 50.31
C PHE A 134 -9.26 -12.88 49.05
N LEU A 135 -8.64 -13.32 47.94
CA LEU A 135 -9.35 -13.62 46.69
C LEU A 135 -9.95 -15.04 46.64
N CYS A 136 -9.44 -15.98 47.43
CA CYS A 136 -9.91 -17.37 47.44
C CYS A 136 -10.12 -17.97 48.84
N HIS A 137 -9.84 -17.21 49.90
CA HIS A 137 -9.97 -17.59 51.31
C HIS A 137 -9.15 -18.82 51.75
N GLU A 138 -8.27 -19.32 50.90
CA GLU A 138 -7.41 -20.47 51.21
C GLU A 138 -6.11 -20.08 51.92
N LYS A 139 -5.66 -20.96 52.82
CA LYS A 139 -4.35 -20.90 53.49
C LYS A 139 -3.32 -21.68 52.67
N GLY A 140 -2.10 -21.15 52.57
CA GLY A 140 -0.95 -21.84 51.95
C GLY A 140 -0.47 -21.21 50.64
N GLY A 141 0.74 -21.60 50.21
CA GLY A 141 1.40 -21.02 49.03
C GLY A 141 2.13 -19.69 49.29
N ARG A 142 2.85 -19.20 48.29
CA ARG A 142 3.53 -17.89 48.35
C ARG A 142 2.49 -16.77 48.23
N LEU A 143 2.23 -16.11 49.35
CA LEU A 143 1.33 -14.96 49.43
C LEU A 143 2.10 -13.66 49.18
N HIS A 144 1.48 -12.76 48.43
CA HIS A 144 1.93 -11.40 48.19
C HIS A 144 1.04 -10.45 48.97
N GLN A 145 1.60 -9.35 49.47
CA GLN A 145 0.85 -8.32 50.18
C GLN A 145 0.50 -7.19 49.23
N VAL A 146 -0.68 -6.58 49.41
CA VAL A 146 -1.05 -5.35 48.71
C VAL A 146 -0.21 -4.21 49.30
N GLN A 147 0.68 -3.64 48.49
CA GLN A 147 1.63 -2.60 48.92
C GLN A 147 1.28 -1.20 48.40
N THR A 148 0.33 -1.07 47.48
CA THR A 148 -0.01 0.21 46.85
C THR A 148 -1.51 0.44 46.78
N LEU A 149 -1.93 1.69 47.01
CA LEU A 149 -3.32 2.17 46.85
C LEU A 149 -3.81 2.03 45.40
N GLU A 150 -2.90 2.12 44.43
CA GLU A 150 -3.23 1.93 43.01
C GLU A 150 -3.64 0.48 42.73
N LEU A 151 -3.01 -0.50 43.38
CA LEU A 151 -3.40 -1.90 43.27
C LEU A 151 -4.77 -2.14 43.93
N ASP A 152 -5.04 -1.54 45.10
CA ASP A 152 -6.35 -1.60 45.76
C ASP A 152 -7.45 -1.02 44.85
N ARG A 153 -7.24 0.17 44.28
CA ARG A 153 -8.19 0.78 43.35
C ARG A 153 -8.49 -0.09 42.14
N ARG A 154 -7.45 -0.61 41.47
CA ARG A 154 -7.63 -1.49 40.30
C ARG A 154 -8.39 -2.78 40.63
N LEU A 155 -8.13 -3.35 41.82
CA LEU A 155 -8.85 -4.53 42.30
C LEU A 155 -10.33 -4.24 42.49
N ARG A 156 -10.67 -3.10 43.13
CA ARG A 156 -12.04 -2.65 43.33
C ARG A 156 -12.77 -2.42 42.02
N ASP A 157 -12.13 -1.73 41.07
CA ASP A 157 -12.68 -1.49 39.73
C ASP A 157 -12.97 -2.82 39.02
N CYS A 158 -12.01 -3.76 39.00
CA CYS A 158 -12.19 -5.06 38.35
C CYS A 158 -13.31 -5.90 38.98
N VAL A 159 -13.39 -5.90 40.32
CA VAL A 159 -14.42 -6.66 41.07
C VAL A 159 -15.81 -6.06 40.85
N GLN A 160 -15.91 -4.72 40.79
CA GLN A 160 -17.14 -4.01 40.50
C GLN A 160 -17.64 -4.26 39.07
N ASP A 161 -16.74 -4.21 38.09
CA ASP A 161 -17.04 -4.48 36.68
C ASP A 161 -17.50 -5.93 36.43
N LEU A 162 -16.91 -6.88 37.18
CA LEU A 162 -17.28 -8.30 37.17
C LEU A 162 -18.54 -8.61 37.98
N GLN A 163 -19.08 -7.64 38.75
CA GLN A 163 -20.24 -7.81 39.63
C GLN A 163 -20.11 -8.98 40.63
N ASP A 164 -18.89 -9.29 41.08
CA ASP A 164 -18.64 -10.40 42.00
C ASP A 164 -19.06 -10.03 43.43
N GLN A 165 -20.32 -10.32 43.77
CA GLN A 165 -20.99 -9.85 44.99
C GLN A 165 -20.26 -10.22 46.29
N GLN A 166 -19.58 -11.38 46.31
CA GLN A 166 -18.83 -11.84 47.48
C GLN A 166 -17.59 -10.98 47.71
N LEU A 167 -16.81 -10.76 46.65
CA LEU A 167 -15.62 -9.89 46.72
C LEU A 167 -16.02 -8.42 46.94
N ILE A 168 -17.13 -7.95 46.38
CA ILE A 168 -17.65 -6.59 46.62
C ILE A 168 -17.96 -6.40 48.12
N ALA A 169 -18.72 -7.33 48.73
CA ALA A 169 -19.08 -7.24 50.13
C ALA A 169 -17.84 -7.24 51.04
N GLU A 170 -16.84 -8.04 50.71
CA GLU A 170 -15.60 -8.14 51.47
C GLU A 170 -14.72 -6.89 51.32
N LEU A 171 -14.57 -6.38 50.10
CA LEU A 171 -13.85 -5.13 49.83
C LEU A 171 -14.53 -3.91 50.45
N ASN A 172 -15.85 -3.88 50.54
CA ASN A 172 -16.60 -2.80 51.20
C ASN A 172 -16.52 -2.87 52.73
N THR A 173 -16.43 -4.08 53.30
CA THR A 173 -16.26 -4.28 54.74
C THR A 173 -14.84 -3.93 55.19
N SER A 174 -13.85 -4.10 54.31
CA SER A 174 -12.48 -3.68 54.55
C SER A 174 -12.24 -2.22 54.14
N SER A 175 -11.78 -1.39 55.10
CA SER A 175 -11.01 -0.19 54.75
C SER A 175 -9.79 -0.55 53.89
N ASP A 176 -9.10 0.44 53.32
CA ASP A 176 -7.89 0.31 52.48
C ASP A 176 -7.11 -1.00 52.69
N LEU A 177 -6.98 -1.78 51.60
CA LEU A 177 -6.34 -3.10 51.60
C LEU A 177 -4.86 -3.03 52.01
N VAL A 178 -4.21 -1.87 51.81
CA VAL A 178 -2.83 -1.63 52.24
C VAL A 178 -2.76 -1.55 53.76
N ALA A 179 -3.64 -0.77 54.39
CA ALA A 179 -3.70 -0.61 55.84
C ALA A 179 -4.04 -1.92 56.58
N ARG A 180 -4.74 -2.83 55.91
CA ARG A 180 -5.11 -4.15 56.45
C ARG A 180 -4.14 -5.26 56.08
N GLU A 181 -3.01 -4.92 55.47
CA GLU A 181 -1.98 -5.88 55.03
C GLU A 181 -2.55 -7.05 54.23
N ALA A 182 -3.53 -6.79 53.37
CA ALA A 182 -4.25 -7.84 52.66
C ALA A 182 -3.28 -8.67 51.81
N LYS A 183 -3.42 -10.00 51.89
CA LYS A 183 -2.55 -10.97 51.19
C LYS A 183 -3.30 -11.67 50.08
N TYR A 184 -2.63 -11.95 48.96
CA TYR A 184 -3.19 -12.63 47.79
C TYR A 184 -2.20 -13.59 47.14
N HIS A 185 -2.69 -14.61 46.43
CA HIS A 185 -1.85 -15.40 45.52
C HIS A 185 -1.71 -14.68 44.18
N ALA A 186 -0.50 -14.67 43.61
CA ALA A 186 -0.28 -14.10 42.27
C ALA A 186 -1.17 -14.76 41.19
N LYS A 187 -1.47 -16.05 41.34
CA LYS A 187 -2.38 -16.79 40.45
C LYS A 187 -3.83 -16.29 40.56
N CYS A 188 -4.33 -16.05 41.78
CA CYS A 188 -5.68 -15.55 42.00
C CYS A 188 -5.87 -14.13 41.44
N LEU A 189 -4.86 -13.27 41.60
CA LEU A 189 -4.87 -11.93 40.98
C LEU A 189 -4.92 -12.02 39.45
N THR A 190 -4.08 -12.89 38.87
CA THR A 190 -4.05 -13.10 37.41
C THR A 190 -5.39 -13.66 36.91
N ALA A 191 -6.00 -14.59 37.65
CA ALA A 191 -7.30 -15.15 37.31
C ALA A 191 -8.41 -14.10 37.32
N LEU A 192 -8.41 -13.19 38.29
CA LEU A 192 -9.35 -12.07 38.36
C LEU A 192 -9.21 -11.14 37.13
N TYR A 193 -7.98 -10.75 36.78
CA TYR A 193 -7.75 -9.91 35.60
C TYR A 193 -8.11 -10.61 34.28
N ASN A 194 -7.90 -11.92 34.18
CA ASN A 194 -8.31 -12.68 33.00
C ASN A 194 -9.83 -12.74 32.88
N ARG A 195 -10.55 -12.99 33.99
CA ARG A 195 -12.02 -12.94 34.02
C ARG A 195 -12.54 -11.58 33.56
N HIS A 196 -11.97 -10.48 34.07
CA HIS A 196 -12.34 -9.11 33.69
C HIS A 196 -12.10 -8.85 32.19
N ARG A 197 -10.96 -9.28 31.67
CA ARG A 197 -10.66 -9.17 30.24
C ARG A 197 -11.62 -9.98 29.36
N ASP A 198 -12.03 -11.14 29.81
CA ASP A 198 -12.95 -11.99 29.05
C ASP A 198 -14.40 -11.46 29.11
N SER A 199 -14.83 -10.85 30.23
CA SER A 199 -16.11 -10.12 30.27
C SER A 199 -16.12 -8.89 29.36
N GLU A 200 -15.01 -8.17 29.26
CA GLU A 200 -14.87 -7.03 28.34
C GLU A 200 -14.97 -7.47 26.88
N LYS A 201 -14.39 -8.62 26.52
CA LYS A 201 -14.55 -9.21 25.18
C LYS A 201 -15.98 -9.66 24.90
N ALA A 202 -16.66 -10.23 25.89
CA ALA A 202 -18.04 -10.68 25.75
C ALA A 202 -18.99 -9.48 25.56
N ARG A 203 -18.83 -8.41 26.36
CA ARG A 203 -19.60 -7.16 26.19
C ARG A 203 -19.38 -6.49 24.84
N ALA A 204 -18.17 -6.58 24.28
CA ALA A 204 -17.87 -6.09 22.93
C ALA A 204 -18.55 -6.92 21.81
N SER A 205 -18.99 -8.15 22.09
CA SER A 205 -19.66 -9.03 21.13
C SER A 205 -21.19 -8.91 21.14
N ASP A 206 -21.80 -8.57 22.28
CA ASP A 206 -23.26 -8.66 22.51
C ASP A 206 -24.05 -7.37 22.22
N THR A 207 -23.41 -6.27 21.79
CA THR A 207 -24.16 -5.06 21.41
C THR A 207 -24.79 -5.23 20.02
N SER A 208 -26.12 -5.33 20.00
CA SER A 208 -27.04 -5.35 18.85
C SER A 208 -26.55 -4.55 17.64
N MET A 209 -26.57 -5.17 16.44
CA MET A 209 -26.06 -4.64 15.17
C MET A 209 -24.64 -4.07 15.28
N SER A 210 -23.64 -4.87 14.89
CA SER A 210 -22.26 -4.40 14.76
C SER A 210 -22.26 -3.02 14.08
N SER A 211 -21.66 -2.02 14.71
CA SER A 211 -21.47 -0.67 14.15
C SER A 211 -20.95 -0.69 12.69
N ALA A 212 -20.21 -1.74 12.33
CA ALA A 212 -19.74 -2.03 10.98
C ALA A 212 -20.85 -2.41 9.97
N SER A 213 -21.94 -3.01 10.43
CA SER A 213 -23.13 -3.33 9.64
C SER A 213 -24.00 -2.09 9.43
N LEU A 214 -24.21 -1.29 10.48
CA LEU A 214 -24.99 -0.05 10.38
C LEU A 214 -24.30 0.97 9.46
N ALA A 215 -23.00 1.18 9.63
CA ALA A 215 -22.22 2.04 8.74
C ALA A 215 -22.20 1.57 7.28
N LEU A 216 -22.31 0.25 7.04
CA LEU A 216 -22.38 -0.26 5.66
C LEU A 216 -23.75 0.06 5.04
N ALA A 217 -24.83 -0.14 5.80
CA ALA A 217 -26.19 0.14 5.33
C ALA A 217 -26.34 1.62 4.95
N GLU A 218 -25.84 2.54 5.78
CA GLU A 218 -25.87 3.97 5.47
C GLU A 218 -25.02 4.34 4.26
N LEU A 219 -23.84 3.71 4.10
CA LEU A 219 -22.99 3.96 2.93
C LEU A 219 -23.66 3.49 1.63
N ILE A 220 -24.37 2.36 1.67
CA ILE A 220 -25.14 1.86 0.52
C ILE A 220 -26.28 2.84 0.19
N ALA A 221 -27.04 3.30 1.18
CA ALA A 221 -28.11 4.27 0.97
C ALA A 221 -27.58 5.58 0.33
N PHE A 222 -26.44 6.09 0.80
CA PHE A 222 -25.78 7.25 0.19
C PHE A 222 -25.43 7.04 -1.29
N MET A 223 -24.91 5.85 -1.64
CA MET A 223 -24.58 5.52 -3.03
C MET A 223 -25.83 5.38 -3.90
N GLU A 224 -26.89 4.78 -3.37
CA GLU A 224 -28.17 4.61 -4.07
C GLU A 224 -28.86 5.95 -4.33
N GLU A 225 -28.90 6.86 -3.34
CA GLU A 225 -29.42 8.22 -3.49
C GLU A 225 -28.65 8.99 -4.57
N SER A 226 -27.32 8.92 -4.53
CA SER A 226 -26.45 9.57 -5.52
C SER A 226 -26.67 9.04 -6.95
N ASN A 227 -27.06 7.77 -7.10
CA ASN A 227 -27.33 7.15 -8.40
C ASN A 227 -28.72 7.51 -8.97
N VAL A 228 -29.69 7.83 -8.11
CA VAL A 228 -31.01 8.29 -8.56
C VAL A 228 -30.91 9.66 -9.21
N GLU A 229 -30.02 10.52 -8.69
CA GLU A 229 -29.78 11.87 -9.22
C GLU A 229 -28.97 11.85 -10.52
N ASP A 230 -27.94 11.00 -10.59
CA ASP A 230 -27.09 10.89 -11.78
C ASP A 230 -26.61 9.45 -12.00
N ARG A 231 -27.11 8.84 -13.09
CA ARG A 231 -26.80 7.45 -13.51
C ARG A 231 -25.35 7.27 -13.95
N SER A 232 -24.58 8.36 -14.07
CA SER A 232 -23.16 8.34 -14.42
C SER A 232 -22.23 8.51 -13.23
N THR A 233 -22.74 8.47 -11.99
CA THR A 233 -21.92 8.62 -10.77
C THR A 233 -20.84 7.55 -10.66
N VAL A 234 -19.59 8.01 -10.53
CA VAL A 234 -18.41 7.17 -10.32
C VAL A 234 -17.85 7.42 -8.91
N PHE A 235 -17.73 6.35 -8.13
CA PHE A 235 -17.24 6.41 -6.75
C PHE A 235 -15.82 5.86 -6.66
N ARG A 236 -14.93 6.61 -6.01
CA ARG A 236 -13.59 6.12 -5.68
C ARG A 236 -13.64 5.29 -4.41
N LEU A 237 -13.14 4.05 -4.46
CA LEU A 237 -13.15 3.13 -3.32
C LEU A 237 -12.39 3.67 -2.10
N ALA A 238 -11.34 4.46 -2.33
CA ALA A 238 -10.56 5.07 -1.26
C ALA A 238 -11.42 6.04 -0.43
N ASP A 239 -12.29 6.80 -1.08
CA ASP A 239 -13.13 7.79 -0.41
C ASP A 239 -14.31 7.11 0.28
N LEU A 240 -14.92 6.11 -0.35
CA LEU A 240 -15.90 5.22 0.32
C LEU A 240 -15.30 4.52 1.55
N SER A 241 -14.04 4.11 1.49
CA SER A 241 -13.34 3.50 2.64
C SER A 241 -13.17 4.50 3.79
N LYS A 242 -12.82 5.76 3.49
CA LYS A 242 -12.72 6.80 4.52
C LYS A 242 -14.07 7.12 5.15
N LEU A 243 -15.13 7.25 4.34
CA LEU A 243 -16.49 7.50 4.81
C LEU A 243 -16.96 6.36 5.71
N TYR A 244 -16.74 5.11 5.28
CA TYR A 244 -17.04 3.93 6.06
C TYR A 244 -16.30 3.90 7.39
N GLU A 245 -14.97 4.09 7.39
CA GLU A 245 -14.15 4.11 8.60
C GLU A 245 -14.58 5.23 9.56
N ALA A 246 -14.82 6.43 9.04
CA ALA A 246 -15.30 7.56 9.83
C ALA A 246 -16.64 7.23 10.50
N ARG A 247 -17.59 6.65 9.76
CA ARG A 247 -18.91 6.32 10.30
C ARG A 247 -18.86 5.18 11.31
N VAL A 248 -18.06 4.15 11.06
CA VAL A 248 -17.84 3.06 12.03
C VAL A 248 -17.26 3.61 13.33
N ASN A 249 -16.30 4.54 13.26
CA ASN A 249 -15.70 5.15 14.45
C ASN A 249 -16.70 6.03 15.22
N GLN A 250 -17.56 6.79 14.53
CA GLN A 250 -18.63 7.56 15.17
C GLN A 250 -19.59 6.65 15.95
N LEU A 251 -19.99 5.52 15.35
CA LEU A 251 -20.94 4.58 15.96
C LEU A 251 -20.33 3.73 17.09
N ARG A 252 -19.00 3.64 17.18
CA ARG A 252 -18.29 2.86 18.22
C ARG A 252 -17.99 3.64 19.51
N GLY A 253 -18.13 4.97 19.51
CA GLY A 253 -17.75 5.80 20.66
C GLY A 253 -16.23 5.83 20.93
N GLN A 254 -15.82 6.44 22.05
CA GLN A 254 -14.43 6.73 22.43
C GLN A 254 -13.60 5.49 22.83
N PHE A 255 -13.49 4.47 21.99
CA PHE A 255 -12.45 3.44 22.12
C PHE A 255 -11.83 3.13 20.76
N PRO A 256 -10.70 3.78 20.40
CA PRO A 256 -10.08 3.61 19.10
C PRO A 256 -9.26 2.31 19.06
N LEU A 257 -9.93 1.17 18.93
CA LEU A 257 -9.31 -0.02 18.34
C LEU A 257 -9.31 0.19 16.83
N GLN A 258 -8.21 0.75 16.31
CA GLN A 258 -7.95 0.93 14.88
C GLN A 258 -7.84 -0.44 14.17
N ALA A 259 -8.97 -1.11 13.97
CA ALA A 259 -9.10 -2.12 12.94
C ALA A 259 -9.43 -1.40 11.64
N ARG A 260 -8.40 -0.87 10.98
CA ARG A 260 -8.46 -0.25 9.65
C ARG A 260 -9.24 -1.17 8.73
N ALA A 261 -10.39 -0.72 8.22
CA ALA A 261 -11.23 -1.58 7.40
C ALA A 261 -10.46 -1.83 6.09
N HIS A 262 -10.11 -3.08 5.81
CA HIS A 262 -9.42 -3.39 4.56
C HIS A 262 -10.33 -3.01 3.38
N SER A 263 -9.90 -2.05 2.55
CA SER A 263 -10.64 -1.55 1.38
C SER A 263 -11.06 -2.67 0.42
N THR A 264 -10.27 -3.74 0.33
CA THR A 264 -10.60 -4.96 -0.42
C THR A 264 -11.84 -5.68 0.12
N HIS A 265 -12.00 -5.71 1.45
CA HIS A 265 -13.15 -6.32 2.09
C HIS A 265 -14.40 -5.45 1.93
N LEU A 266 -14.26 -4.13 2.07
CA LEU A 266 -15.35 -3.17 1.80
C LEU A 266 -15.83 -3.28 0.35
N LYS A 267 -14.90 -3.30 -0.62
CA LYS A 267 -15.21 -3.52 -2.05
C LYS A 267 -16.07 -4.76 -2.26
N LYS A 268 -15.66 -5.91 -1.69
CA LYS A 268 -16.42 -7.17 -1.81
C LYS A 268 -17.83 -7.04 -1.25
N ARG A 269 -17.99 -6.42 -0.07
CA ARG A 269 -19.30 -6.22 0.55
C ARG A 269 -20.18 -5.29 -0.27
N LEU A 270 -19.65 -4.20 -0.82
CA LEU A 270 -20.41 -3.30 -1.68
C LEU A 270 -20.90 -4.00 -2.96
N LEU A 271 -20.01 -4.71 -3.66
CA LEU A 271 -20.38 -5.47 -4.87
C LEU A 271 -21.39 -6.59 -4.61
N GLN A 272 -21.42 -7.14 -3.39
CA GLN A 272 -22.39 -8.19 -3.01
C GLN A 272 -23.77 -7.63 -2.66
N ASN A 273 -23.84 -6.43 -2.09
CA ASN A 273 -25.09 -5.86 -1.58
C ASN A 273 -25.73 -4.83 -2.52
N VAL A 274 -24.97 -4.29 -3.49
CA VAL A 274 -25.47 -3.30 -4.45
C VAL A 274 -25.56 -3.94 -5.84
N PRO A 275 -26.77 -4.23 -6.35
CA PRO A 275 -26.94 -4.82 -7.68
C PRO A 275 -26.58 -3.81 -8.78
N GLY A 276 -25.92 -4.29 -9.83
CA GLY A 276 -25.48 -3.45 -10.96
C GLY A 276 -24.18 -2.68 -10.72
N LEU A 277 -23.65 -2.68 -9.50
CA LEU A 277 -22.37 -2.01 -9.21
C LEU A 277 -21.19 -2.81 -9.77
N VAL A 278 -20.40 -2.18 -10.64
CA VAL A 278 -19.20 -2.75 -11.25
C VAL A 278 -17.98 -2.01 -10.73
N ALA A 279 -16.88 -2.73 -10.49
CA ALA A 279 -15.62 -2.13 -10.07
C ALA A 279 -14.54 -2.26 -11.14
N PHE A 280 -13.85 -1.15 -11.44
CA PHE A 280 -12.71 -1.12 -12.33
C PHE A 280 -11.48 -0.52 -11.64
N ASN A 281 -10.30 -0.90 -12.11
CA ASN A 281 -9.03 -0.41 -11.55
C ASN A 281 -8.43 0.61 -12.51
N GLN A 282 -7.93 1.72 -11.97
CA GLN A 282 -7.14 2.72 -12.68
C GLN A 282 -5.80 2.86 -11.94
N GLY A 283 -4.75 2.21 -12.45
CA GLY A 283 -3.45 2.14 -11.78
C GLY A 283 -3.54 1.51 -10.38
N ARG A 284 -3.24 2.31 -9.33
CA ARG A 284 -3.35 1.89 -7.91
C ARG A 284 -4.74 2.11 -7.32
N GLU A 285 -5.63 2.75 -8.06
CA GLU A 285 -6.94 3.18 -7.60
C GLU A 285 -8.05 2.27 -8.10
N VAL A 286 -9.15 2.22 -7.35
CA VAL A 286 -10.31 1.41 -7.68
C VAL A 286 -11.53 2.31 -7.67
N TYR A 287 -12.29 2.26 -8.75
CA TYR A 287 -13.53 3.00 -8.96
C TYR A 287 -14.70 2.04 -9.07
N LEU A 288 -15.89 2.51 -8.69
CA LEU A 288 -17.15 1.78 -8.74
C LEU A 288 -18.19 2.62 -9.49
N SER A 289 -18.94 2.01 -10.42
CA SER A 289 -20.04 2.66 -11.16
C SER A 289 -21.19 1.66 -11.35
N TYR A 290 -22.41 2.18 -11.54
CA TYR A 290 -23.60 1.36 -11.82
C TYR A 290 -23.75 0.93 -13.28
N ASP A 291 -23.04 1.61 -14.18
CA ASP A 291 -23.05 1.33 -15.61
C ASP A 291 -21.70 0.74 -16.04
N GLU A 292 -21.76 -0.44 -16.66
CA GLU A 292 -20.61 -1.16 -17.21
C GLU A 292 -20.01 -0.41 -18.42
N GLU A 293 -20.83 0.26 -19.22
CA GLU A 293 -20.36 1.05 -20.36
C GLU A 293 -19.60 2.30 -19.92
N VAL A 294 -20.01 2.94 -18.82
CA VAL A 294 -19.29 4.07 -18.21
C VAL A 294 -17.93 3.62 -17.68
N ALA A 295 -17.88 2.48 -16.99
CA ALA A 295 -16.63 1.88 -16.51
C ALA A 295 -15.67 1.54 -17.67
N LEU A 296 -16.21 0.98 -18.76
CA LEU A 296 -15.43 0.64 -19.95
C LEU A 296 -14.95 1.86 -20.73
N THR A 297 -15.77 2.91 -20.84
CA THR A 297 -15.42 4.16 -21.53
C THR A 297 -14.28 4.87 -20.82
N LEU A 298 -14.38 5.04 -19.49
CA LEU A 298 -13.31 5.62 -18.69
C LEU A 298 -12.03 4.77 -18.79
N LYS A 299 -12.16 3.44 -18.72
CA LYS A 299 -11.01 2.55 -18.87
C LYS A 299 -10.35 2.67 -20.24
N ARG A 300 -11.09 2.91 -21.33
CA ARG A 300 -10.51 3.09 -22.67
C ARG A 300 -9.82 4.44 -22.80
N GLN A 301 -10.49 5.52 -22.43
CA GLN A 301 -9.96 6.89 -22.39
C GLN A 301 -8.58 6.93 -21.72
N TYR A 302 -8.46 6.45 -20.48
CA TYR A 302 -7.19 6.54 -19.75
C TYR A 302 -6.07 5.62 -20.23
N ASN A 303 -6.38 4.50 -20.89
CA ASN A 303 -5.34 3.61 -21.43
C ASN A 303 -4.84 4.06 -22.80
N GLU A 304 -5.58 4.94 -23.47
CA GLU A 304 -5.28 5.39 -24.83
C GLU A 304 -4.69 6.82 -24.85
N GLU A 305 -4.99 7.68 -23.88
CA GLU A 305 -4.88 9.14 -24.04
C GLU A 305 -3.50 9.72 -24.40
N GLU A 306 -2.38 9.38 -23.74
CA GLU A 306 -1.15 10.19 -23.96
C GLU A 306 -0.44 9.89 -25.30
N ASP A 307 -0.21 8.61 -25.60
CA ASP A 307 0.47 8.20 -26.84
C ASP A 307 -0.48 8.24 -28.05
N THR A 308 -1.77 7.90 -27.88
CA THR A 308 -2.69 7.87 -29.03
C THR A 308 -3.10 9.27 -29.47
N GLU A 309 -3.26 10.23 -28.55
CA GLU A 309 -3.54 11.62 -28.91
C GLU A 309 -2.34 12.22 -29.65
N SER A 310 -1.12 11.98 -29.13
CA SER A 310 0.13 12.40 -29.77
C SER A 310 0.31 11.78 -31.17
N ILE A 311 0.03 10.49 -31.33
CA ILE A 311 0.07 9.81 -32.64
C ILE A 311 -1.01 10.34 -33.58
N THR A 312 -2.21 10.61 -33.07
CA THR A 312 -3.33 11.15 -33.86
C THR A 312 -3.04 12.56 -34.33
N MET A 313 -2.46 13.40 -33.47
CA MET A 313 -1.99 14.75 -33.81
C MET A 313 -0.90 14.68 -34.90
N ALA A 314 0.07 13.77 -34.77
CA ALA A 314 1.11 13.58 -35.79
C ALA A 314 0.52 13.11 -37.14
N ARG A 315 -0.47 12.20 -37.12
CA ARG A 315 -1.17 11.73 -38.32
C ARG A 315 -1.97 12.86 -38.98
N LEU A 316 -2.71 13.65 -38.20
CA LEU A 316 -3.46 14.80 -38.68
C LEU A 316 -2.53 15.83 -39.33
N ALA A 317 -1.45 16.20 -38.65
CA ALA A 317 -0.46 17.14 -39.16
C ALA A 317 0.16 16.65 -40.48
N ASN A 318 0.51 15.37 -40.59
CA ASN A 318 1.02 14.79 -41.82
C ASN A 318 -0.02 14.78 -42.95
N SER A 319 -1.28 14.43 -42.66
CA SER A 319 -2.35 14.46 -43.66
C SER A 319 -2.55 15.84 -44.23
N ILE A 320 -2.62 16.86 -43.38
CA ILE A 320 -2.81 18.25 -43.80
C ILE A 320 -1.61 18.76 -44.59
N ARG A 321 -0.39 18.45 -44.13
CA ARG A 321 0.83 18.82 -44.87
C ARG A 321 0.90 18.17 -46.25
N ASN A 322 0.46 16.91 -46.38
CA ASN A 322 0.39 16.25 -47.67
C ASN A 322 -0.56 16.98 -48.62
N ASP A 323 -1.74 17.37 -48.13
CA ASP A 323 -2.71 18.12 -48.92
C ASP A 323 -2.14 19.50 -49.30
N MET A 324 -1.50 20.21 -48.37
CA MET A 324 -0.84 21.52 -48.63
C MET A 324 0.23 21.42 -49.73
N PHE A 325 1.04 20.36 -49.74
CA PHE A 325 2.08 20.19 -50.77
C PHE A 325 1.56 19.56 -52.07
N ALA A 326 0.35 19.01 -52.08
CA ALA A 326 -0.32 18.52 -53.28
C ALA A 326 -1.10 19.64 -54.00
N THR A 327 -1.53 20.67 -53.28
CA THR A 327 -2.18 21.85 -53.88
C THR A 327 -1.18 22.64 -54.71
N SER A 328 -1.33 22.59 -56.04
CA SER A 328 -0.60 23.44 -56.98
C SER A 328 -1.51 24.57 -57.44
N VAL A 329 -1.07 25.81 -57.25
CA VAL A 329 -1.77 26.99 -57.76
C VAL A 329 -0.99 27.52 -58.96
N SER A 330 -1.64 27.61 -60.12
CA SER A 330 -1.06 28.20 -61.34
C SER A 330 -1.66 29.58 -61.58
N PHE A 331 -0.81 30.60 -61.74
CA PHE A 331 -1.27 31.94 -62.08
C PHE A 331 -1.57 32.05 -63.57
N THR A 332 -2.82 32.35 -63.91
CA THR A 332 -3.32 32.46 -65.30
C THR A 332 -3.31 33.90 -65.84
N GLY A 333 -2.75 34.86 -65.09
CA GLY A 333 -2.67 36.27 -65.49
C GLY A 333 -3.78 37.17 -64.94
N GLN A 334 -4.78 36.60 -64.26
CA GLN A 334 -5.87 37.32 -63.59
C GLN A 334 -6.20 36.65 -62.25
N PHE A 335 -6.77 37.41 -61.32
CA PHE A 335 -7.33 36.91 -60.06
C PHE A 335 -8.86 36.90 -60.20
N ASP A 336 -9.47 35.73 -60.06
CA ASP A 336 -10.92 35.61 -59.93
C ASP A 336 -11.37 35.84 -58.46
N HIS A 337 -12.67 35.91 -58.24
CA HIS A 337 -13.25 36.13 -56.91
C HIS A 337 -13.05 34.94 -55.95
N GLU A 338 -12.69 33.76 -56.47
CA GLU A 338 -12.51 32.53 -55.69
C GLU A 338 -11.04 32.15 -55.51
N THR A 339 -10.11 32.91 -56.10
CA THR A 339 -8.69 32.55 -56.18
C THR A 339 -8.11 32.40 -54.78
N GLN A 340 -8.60 33.20 -53.84
CA GLN A 340 -8.19 33.12 -52.45
C GLN A 340 -8.62 31.80 -51.79
N ILE A 341 -9.83 31.32 -52.06
CA ILE A 341 -10.37 30.06 -51.52
C ILE A 341 -9.66 28.87 -52.18
N GLN A 342 -9.50 28.90 -53.51
CA GLN A 342 -8.87 27.85 -54.28
C GLN A 342 -7.35 27.73 -54.03
N SER A 343 -6.73 28.79 -53.50
CA SER A 343 -5.31 28.77 -53.16
C SER A 343 -4.94 27.87 -51.97
N VAL A 344 -5.92 27.29 -51.26
CA VAL A 344 -5.70 26.50 -50.04
C VAL A 344 -6.54 25.22 -50.08
N PRO A 345 -6.01 24.05 -49.63
CA PRO A 345 -6.81 22.83 -49.57
C PRO A 345 -7.93 22.91 -48.55
N GLN A 346 -9.09 22.35 -48.92
CA GLN A 346 -10.32 22.37 -48.12
C GLN A 346 -10.14 21.83 -46.70
N ARG A 347 -9.33 20.77 -46.51
CA ARG A 347 -9.08 20.19 -45.19
C ARG A 347 -8.34 21.15 -44.25
N LEU A 348 -7.44 21.97 -44.77
CA LEU A 348 -6.78 23.00 -43.98
C LEU A 348 -7.79 24.10 -43.61
N LEU A 349 -8.65 24.53 -44.54
CA LEU A 349 -9.69 25.52 -44.26
C LEU A 349 -10.66 25.07 -43.16
N VAL A 350 -11.15 23.82 -43.24
CA VAL A 350 -12.03 23.25 -42.22
C VAL A 350 -11.34 23.18 -40.86
N LEU A 351 -10.06 22.75 -40.80
CA LEU A 351 -9.31 22.74 -39.54
C LEU A 351 -9.19 24.15 -38.94
N ILE A 352 -8.76 25.13 -39.73
CA ILE A 352 -8.59 26.51 -39.24
C ILE A 352 -9.92 27.11 -38.81
N ASN A 353 -11.01 26.80 -39.52
CA ASN A 353 -12.35 27.22 -39.12
C ASN A 353 -12.74 26.63 -37.76
N MET A 354 -12.48 25.33 -37.53
CA MET A 354 -12.71 24.70 -36.24
C MET A 354 -11.83 25.26 -35.12
N ILE A 355 -10.61 25.70 -35.43
CA ILE A 355 -9.70 26.34 -34.45
C ILE A 355 -10.18 27.75 -34.08
N ILE A 356 -10.59 28.55 -35.06
CA ILE A 356 -10.97 29.96 -34.84
C ILE A 356 -12.38 30.08 -34.26
N ASN A 357 -13.35 29.32 -34.81
CA ASN A 357 -14.78 29.47 -34.49
C ASN A 357 -15.34 28.30 -33.67
N GLY A 358 -14.52 27.29 -33.35
CA GLY A 358 -14.97 26.04 -32.73
C GLY A 358 -15.66 25.08 -33.71
N PRO A 359 -15.95 23.83 -33.28
CA PRO A 359 -16.70 22.88 -34.08
C PRO A 359 -18.15 23.35 -34.23
N ASN A 360 -18.51 23.82 -35.42
CA ASN A 360 -19.82 24.44 -35.63
C ASN A 360 -20.41 24.06 -36.99
N ILE A 361 -21.03 22.87 -37.03
CA ILE A 361 -21.60 22.29 -38.25
C ILE A 361 -22.83 23.05 -38.75
N LYS A 362 -23.56 23.74 -37.87
CA LYS A 362 -24.76 24.50 -38.22
C LYS A 362 -24.40 25.79 -38.94
N ASP A 363 -23.44 26.54 -38.39
CA ASP A 363 -23.01 27.80 -38.99
C ASP A 363 -22.18 27.59 -40.27
N GLN A 364 -21.59 26.39 -40.45
CA GLN A 364 -20.92 26.00 -41.70
C GLN A 364 -21.88 25.63 -42.85
N ALA A 365 -23.17 25.42 -42.56
CA ALA A 365 -24.16 25.05 -43.56
C ALA A 365 -24.78 26.27 -44.28
N GLU A 366 -24.60 27.48 -43.74
CA GLU A 366 -25.13 28.73 -44.29
C GLU A 366 -24.02 29.57 -44.98
N PRO A 367 -24.23 30.09 -46.20
CA PRO A 367 -23.25 30.97 -46.86
C PRO A 367 -23.22 32.38 -46.25
N PRO A 368 -22.05 33.03 -46.10
CA PRO A 368 -20.71 32.51 -46.39
C PRO A 368 -20.18 31.64 -45.25
N ASN A 369 -19.81 30.41 -45.59
CA ASN A 369 -19.38 29.37 -44.65
C ASN A 369 -17.89 29.45 -44.26
N ILE A 370 -17.12 30.35 -44.88
CA ILE A 370 -15.70 30.57 -44.60
C ILE A 370 -15.45 32.07 -44.44
N THR A 371 -14.97 32.48 -43.27
CA THR A 371 -14.69 33.88 -42.96
C THR A 371 -13.28 34.29 -43.44
N GLN A 372 -13.09 35.58 -43.73
CA GLN A 372 -11.79 36.11 -44.16
C GLN A 372 -10.62 35.77 -43.21
N PRO A 373 -10.77 35.81 -41.86
CA PRO A 373 -9.70 35.40 -40.95
C PRO A 373 -9.24 33.95 -41.16
N VAL A 374 -10.17 33.03 -41.45
CA VAL A 374 -9.86 31.62 -41.72
C VAL A 374 -9.02 31.50 -42.98
N LEU A 375 -9.40 32.20 -44.06
CA LEU A 375 -8.65 32.22 -45.32
C LEU A 375 -7.23 32.76 -45.13
N THR A 376 -7.09 33.91 -44.48
CA THR A 376 -5.79 34.56 -44.27
C THR A 376 -4.83 33.68 -43.47
N VAL A 377 -5.30 33.07 -42.37
CA VAL A 377 -4.46 32.17 -41.55
C VAL A 377 -4.07 30.91 -42.33
N ALA A 378 -5.00 30.33 -43.08
CA ALA A 378 -4.73 29.13 -43.86
C ALA A 378 -3.73 29.38 -45.00
N GLN A 379 -3.83 30.53 -45.69
CA GLN A 379 -2.85 30.97 -46.69
C GLN A 379 -1.47 31.21 -46.08
N LEU A 380 -1.40 31.84 -44.91
CA LEU A 380 -0.13 32.04 -44.19
C LEU A 380 0.53 30.72 -43.83
N LEU A 381 -0.24 29.74 -43.33
CA LEU A 381 0.29 28.41 -43.02
C LEU A 381 0.80 27.69 -44.27
N MET A 382 0.09 27.78 -45.39
CA MET A 382 0.55 27.23 -46.66
C MET A 382 1.86 27.85 -47.13
N GLY A 383 1.95 29.19 -47.15
CA GLY A 383 3.13 29.91 -47.63
C GLY A 383 4.39 29.68 -46.78
N ASN A 384 4.21 29.36 -45.49
CA ASN A 384 5.32 29.13 -44.55
C ASN A 384 5.62 27.64 -44.31
N ALA A 385 4.93 26.71 -44.97
CA ALA A 385 5.17 25.28 -44.80
C ALA A 385 6.43 24.81 -45.54
N TYR A 386 7.43 24.35 -44.79
CA TYR A 386 8.68 23.82 -45.37
C TYR A 386 8.64 22.30 -45.59
N LYS A 387 8.99 21.83 -46.80
CA LYS A 387 9.18 20.40 -47.09
C LYS A 387 10.60 19.99 -46.73
N GLN A 388 10.77 19.19 -45.68
CA GLN A 388 12.08 18.66 -45.32
C GLN A 388 12.64 17.79 -46.46
N ARG A 389 13.82 18.15 -46.98
CA ARG A 389 14.58 17.30 -47.91
C ARG A 389 15.03 16.05 -47.15
N ARG A 390 14.55 14.87 -47.55
CA ARG A 390 15.17 13.60 -47.10
C ARG A 390 16.63 13.62 -47.58
N LYS A 391 17.59 13.50 -46.67
CA LYS A 391 18.99 13.25 -47.03
C LYS A 391 19.06 11.86 -47.68
N THR A 392 18.92 11.77 -48.99
CA THR A 392 19.36 10.59 -49.73
C THR A 392 20.88 10.60 -49.75
N LYS A 393 21.52 9.76 -48.94
CA LYS A 393 22.89 9.32 -49.19
C LYS A 393 23.06 7.87 -48.74
N ARG A 394 23.24 6.98 -49.70
CA ARG A 394 24.56 6.39 -49.99
C ARG A 394 24.59 5.88 -51.44
N THR A 395 25.58 6.38 -52.15
CA THR A 395 26.11 5.89 -53.43
C THR A 395 26.43 4.39 -53.36
N PRO A 396 26.43 3.65 -54.48
CA PRO A 396 26.92 2.28 -54.51
C PRO A 396 28.43 2.29 -54.25
N TYR A 397 28.89 1.51 -53.28
CA TYR A 397 30.31 1.23 -53.12
C TYR A 397 30.78 0.37 -54.32
N PRO A 398 31.98 0.63 -54.88
CA PRO A 398 32.55 -0.23 -55.90
C PRO A 398 33.11 -1.50 -55.24
N ASP A 399 32.68 -2.66 -55.72
CA ASP A 399 33.32 -3.94 -55.43
C ASP A 399 34.71 -3.95 -56.07
N ILE A 400 35.74 -3.86 -55.22
CA ILE A 400 37.11 -4.22 -55.58
C ILE A 400 37.26 -5.70 -55.27
N CYS A 401 37.19 -6.54 -56.30
CA CYS A 401 38.09 -7.68 -56.54
C CYS A 401 37.60 -8.50 -57.75
N LYS A 402 38.28 -8.34 -58.90
CA LYS A 402 38.91 -9.45 -59.63
C LYS A 402 39.78 -8.92 -60.76
N GLU A 403 41.00 -9.43 -60.76
CA GLU A 403 42.03 -9.28 -61.78
C GLU A 403 41.52 -9.71 -63.16
N GLN A 404 41.95 -9.00 -64.22
CA GLN A 404 42.80 -9.52 -65.31
C GLN A 404 42.67 -8.64 -66.56
N THR A 405 43.84 -8.18 -67.02
CA THR A 405 44.29 -7.99 -68.43
C THR A 405 43.35 -7.21 -69.35
N ASP A 406 43.74 -6.14 -70.04
CA ASP A 406 44.83 -6.12 -71.01
C ASP A 406 44.91 -4.72 -71.66
N ALA A 407 45.97 -4.52 -72.41
CA ALA A 407 46.45 -3.28 -73.02
C ALA A 407 45.49 -2.51 -73.94
N THR A 408 45.61 -1.17 -73.98
CA THR A 408 45.97 -0.30 -75.14
C THR A 408 45.60 1.16 -74.83
N VAL A 409 46.55 2.06 -74.55
CA VAL A 409 47.32 2.93 -75.47
C VAL A 409 46.44 3.78 -76.43
N HIS A 410 46.33 5.09 -76.15
CA HIS A 410 46.71 6.23 -77.01
C HIS A 410 45.97 7.53 -76.58
N LEU A 411 46.72 8.54 -76.11
CA LEU A 411 46.95 9.87 -76.75
C LEU A 411 45.68 10.74 -76.88
N CYS A 412 45.64 12.03 -76.60
CA CYS A 412 46.66 13.05 -76.38
C CYS A 412 45.94 14.36 -75.98
N ARG A 413 46.67 15.22 -75.26
CA ARG A 413 46.75 16.70 -75.40
C ARG A 413 45.49 17.54 -75.16
N ASP A 414 45.45 18.39 -74.14
CA ASP A 414 46.25 19.62 -73.89
C ASP A 414 45.55 20.87 -74.41
N GLU A 415 45.73 21.94 -73.62
CA GLU A 415 45.46 23.37 -73.88
C GLU A 415 43.97 23.79 -73.77
N GLY A 416 43.58 24.79 -72.96
CA GLY A 416 44.32 25.84 -72.26
C GLY A 416 43.46 27.10 -72.20
N ALA A 417 43.73 27.96 -71.21
CA ALA A 417 43.25 29.34 -71.02
C ALA A 417 41.76 29.52 -70.64
N PHE A 418 41.36 29.90 -69.41
CA PHE A 418 41.69 31.11 -68.61
C PHE A 418 41.23 32.42 -69.28
N ILE A 419 40.26 33.12 -68.67
CA ILE A 419 40.37 34.48 -68.09
C ILE A 419 38.96 35.06 -67.85
N ASP A 420 38.82 35.64 -66.66
CA ASP A 420 37.72 36.46 -66.13
C ASP A 420 37.39 37.72 -66.96
N SER A 421 36.14 38.16 -66.88
CA SER A 421 35.76 39.55 -66.62
C SER A 421 34.34 39.61 -66.06
#